data_AF-A0A931SYG4-F1
#
_entry.id   AF-A0A931SYG4-F1
#
_cell.length_a   1.000
_cell.length_b   1.000
_cell.length_c   1.000
_cell.angle_alpha   90.00
_cell.angle_beta   90.00
_cell.angle_gamma   90.00
#
_symmetry.space_group_name_H-M   'P 1'
#
loop_
_entity.id
_entity.type
_entity.pdbx_description
1 polymer ?
#
loop_
_entity_poly.entity_id
_entity_poly.type
_entity_poly.pdbx_seq_one_letter_code
_entity_poly.pdbx_strand_id
1 'polypeptide(L)'
;MEPKTDGDHKQLLTEVIKKQIIVLGPDITLAKARNVAGLTVADDGTVTQISGDPKEVTQKLIEQFMELSGLIVKKTMEPLLANYPGLAAKEMTQQPTAPQPPAAVPQNPPPTPPPIQSTNTSSLPNNPVSQPET
;
A
#
# COMPACT_ATOMS: atom_id res chain seq x y z
N MET A 1 4.56 -19.95 -9.37
CA MET A 1 5.96 -19.75 -9.77
C MET A 1 6.38 -18.40 -9.25
N GLU A 2 7.19 -18.36 -8.18
CA GLU A 2 7.78 -17.11 -7.68
C GLU A 2 8.98 -16.75 -8.57
N PRO A 3 9.11 -15.50 -9.07
CA PRO A 3 10.30 -15.08 -9.81
C PRO A 3 11.46 -15.04 -8.81
N LYS A 4 12.40 -15.97 -8.96
CA LYS A 4 13.47 -16.23 -7.99
C LYS A 4 14.80 -15.57 -8.38
N THR A 5 14.81 -14.67 -9.36
CA THR A 5 16.05 -14.00 -9.79
C THR A 5 15.76 -12.58 -10.31
N ASP A 6 16.67 -11.63 -10.04
CA ASP A 6 16.67 -10.27 -10.63
C ASP A 6 16.51 -10.28 -12.16
N GLY A 7 16.97 -11.34 -12.83
CA GLY A 7 16.83 -11.55 -14.26
C GLY A 7 15.36 -11.62 -14.72
N ASP A 8 14.49 -12.29 -13.97
CA ASP A 8 13.06 -12.39 -14.29
C ASP A 8 12.38 -11.01 -14.20
N HIS A 9 12.75 -10.22 -13.19
CA HIS A 9 12.21 -8.87 -13.01
C HIS A 9 12.70 -7.94 -14.12
N LYS A 10 13.98 -7.99 -14.50
CA LYS A 10 14.50 -7.22 -15.64
C LYS A 10 13.77 -7.54 -16.94
N GLN A 11 13.52 -8.82 -17.22
CA GLN A 11 12.78 -9.21 -18.42
C GLN A 11 11.34 -8.72 -18.37
N LEU A 12 10.64 -8.95 -17.24
CA LEU A 12 9.27 -8.47 -17.05
C LEU A 12 9.16 -6.96 -17.26
N LEU A 13 10.02 -6.17 -16.62
CA LEU A 13 10.00 -4.72 -16.71
C LEU A 13 10.31 -4.25 -18.14
N THR A 14 11.25 -4.90 -18.82
CA THR A 14 11.56 -4.61 -20.23
C THR A 14 10.33 -4.85 -21.12
N GLU A 15 9.66 -6.00 -20.96
CA GLU A 15 8.46 -6.34 -21.73
C GLU A 15 7.32 -5.36 -21.46
N VAL A 16 7.11 -4.99 -20.20
CA VAL A 16 6.09 -4.00 -19.81
C VAL A 16 6.40 -2.65 -20.44
N ILE A 17 7.63 -2.16 -20.32
CA ILE A 17 8.04 -0.86 -20.91
C ILE A 17 7.84 -0.89 -22.42
N LYS A 18 8.31 -1.94 -23.11
CA LYS A 18 8.15 -2.06 -24.57
C LYS A 18 6.68 -2.08 -25.00
N LYS A 19 5.81 -2.77 -24.25
CA LYS A 19 4.37 -2.73 -24.50
C LYS A 19 3.79 -1.33 -24.30
N GLN A 20 4.22 -0.61 -23.27
CA GLN A 20 3.75 0.75 -23.02
C GLN A 20 4.27 1.74 -24.07
N ILE A 21 5.45 1.53 -24.65
CA ILE A 21 5.95 2.32 -25.79
C ILE A 21 4.97 2.22 -26.97
N ILE A 22 4.40 1.05 -27.24
CA ILE A 22 3.40 0.87 -28.31
C ILE A 22 2.10 1.62 -28.01
N VAL A 23 1.68 1.68 -26.74
CA VAL A 23 0.39 2.28 -26.33
C VAL A 23 0.48 3.80 -26.16
N LEU A 24 1.52 4.30 -25.49
CA LEU A 24 1.67 5.71 -25.09
C LEU A 24 2.72 6.46 -25.91
N GLY A 25 3.52 5.75 -26.70
CA GLY A 25 4.68 6.29 -27.41
C GLY A 25 5.97 6.21 -26.57
N PRO A 26 7.14 6.33 -27.26
CA PRO A 26 8.46 6.18 -26.63
C PRO A 26 8.77 7.31 -25.65
N ASP A 27 8.44 8.55 -25.99
CA ASP A 27 8.81 9.74 -25.20
C ASP A 27 8.20 9.69 -23.78
N ILE A 28 6.87 9.52 -23.71
CA ILE A 28 6.13 9.47 -22.44
C ILE A 28 6.55 8.26 -21.61
N THR A 29 6.62 7.08 -22.25
CA THR A 29 6.93 5.83 -21.56
C THR A 29 8.34 5.84 -20.97
N LEU A 30 9.34 6.25 -21.74
CA LEU A 30 10.72 6.33 -21.27
C LEU A 30 10.88 7.40 -20.19
N ALA A 31 10.23 8.55 -20.34
CA ALA A 31 10.26 9.60 -19.32
C ALA A 31 9.70 9.10 -17.97
N LYS A 32 8.60 8.33 -17.99
CA LYS A 32 8.04 7.73 -16.77
C LYS A 32 8.89 6.60 -16.21
N ALA A 33 9.39 5.70 -17.05
CA ALA A 33 10.23 4.60 -16.59
C ALA A 33 11.54 5.11 -15.95
N ARG A 34 12.15 6.16 -16.51
CA ARG A 34 13.36 6.79 -15.95
C ARG A 34 13.12 7.58 -14.66
N ASN A 35 11.87 7.88 -14.33
CA ASN A 35 11.52 8.53 -13.06
C ASN A 35 11.50 7.55 -11.88
N VAL A 36 11.51 6.24 -12.16
CA VAL A 36 11.55 5.20 -11.14
C VAL A 36 12.96 5.12 -10.56
N ALA A 37 13.11 5.49 -9.28
CA ALA A 37 14.37 5.37 -8.57
C ALA A 37 14.85 3.91 -8.56
N GLY A 38 16.14 3.70 -8.85
CA GLY A 38 16.72 2.37 -8.93
C GLY A 38 16.47 1.63 -10.25
N LEU A 39 15.84 2.25 -11.25
CA LEU A 39 15.65 1.66 -12.58
C LEU A 39 16.46 2.42 -13.64
N THR A 40 17.26 1.69 -14.43
CA THR A 40 17.95 2.26 -15.59
C THR A 40 17.41 1.63 -16.87
N VAL A 41 17.01 2.49 -17.82
CA VAL A 41 16.33 2.07 -19.06
C VAL A 41 17.00 2.75 -20.26
N ALA A 42 17.37 1.92 -21.25
CA ALA A 42 17.90 2.36 -22.53
C ALA A 42 16.81 3.01 -23.41
N ASP A 43 17.22 3.70 -24.47
CA ASP A 43 16.30 4.39 -25.38
C ASP A 43 15.39 3.44 -26.19
N ASP A 44 15.71 2.14 -26.26
CA ASP A 44 14.84 1.12 -26.87
C ASP A 44 13.80 0.56 -25.88
N GLY A 45 13.81 1.01 -24.62
CA GLY A 45 12.97 0.48 -23.55
C GLY A 45 13.54 -0.75 -22.85
N THR A 46 14.78 -1.16 -23.13
CA THR A 46 15.43 -2.26 -22.41
C THR A 46 15.91 -1.82 -21.03
N VAL A 47 15.58 -2.58 -20.00
CA VAL A 47 16.09 -2.36 -18.64
C VAL A 47 17.53 -2.86 -18.55
N THR A 48 18.47 -1.94 -18.34
CA THR A 48 19.89 -2.26 -18.26
C THR A 48 20.31 -2.61 -16.83
N GLN A 49 19.75 -1.92 -15.84
CA GLN A 49 20.10 -2.11 -14.44
C GLN A 49 18.89 -1.90 -13.52
N ILE A 50 18.84 -2.70 -12.45
CA ILE A 50 17.97 -2.54 -11.30
C ILE A 50 18.89 -2.37 -10.08
N SER A 51 18.58 -1.40 -9.22
CA SER A 51 19.30 -1.15 -7.97
C SER A 51 18.31 -1.14 -6.81
N GLY A 52 18.64 -1.87 -5.73
CA GLY A 52 17.73 -2.09 -4.61
C GLY A 52 16.92 -3.37 -4.76
N ASP A 53 15.76 -3.43 -4.11
CA ASP A 53 14.88 -4.60 -4.19
C ASP A 53 14.10 -4.62 -5.52
N PRO A 54 14.21 -5.70 -6.32
CA PRO A 54 13.59 -5.77 -7.64
C PRO A 54 12.06 -5.80 -7.59
N LYS A 55 11.45 -6.29 -6.51
CA LYS A 55 9.98 -6.27 -6.35
C LYS A 55 9.50 -4.85 -6.06
N GLU A 56 10.20 -4.12 -5.19
CA GLU A 56 9.90 -2.72 -4.91
C GLU A 56 10.01 -1.85 -6.18
N VAL A 57 11.10 -1.99 -6.94
CA VAL A 57 11.27 -1.25 -8.21
C VAL A 57 10.16 -1.59 -9.21
N THR A 58 9.78 -2.87 -9.29
CA THR A 58 8.67 -3.31 -10.14
C THR A 58 7.36 -2.64 -9.73
N GLN A 59 7.06 -2.64 -8.44
CA GLN A 59 5.86 -1.99 -7.90
C GLN A 59 5.86 -0.49 -8.21
N LYS A 60 6.99 0.19 -8.05
CA LYS A 60 7.12 1.62 -8.36
C LYS A 60 6.90 1.95 -9.84
N LEU A 61 7.34 1.10 -10.74
CA LEU A 61 7.06 1.27 -12.17
C LEU A 61 5.55 1.15 -12.48
N ILE A 62 4.88 0.18 -11.87
CA ILE A 62 3.43 0.00 -12.02
C ILE A 62 2.69 1.24 -11.53
N GLU A 63 3.05 1.74 -10.35
CA GLU A 63 2.47 2.97 -9.77
C GLU A 63 2.63 4.17 -10.70
N GLN A 64 3.81 4.37 -11.31
CA GLN A 64 4.05 5.47 -12.25
C GLN A 64 3.08 5.43 -13.45
N PHE A 65 2.82 4.24 -14.01
CA PHE A 65 1.89 4.11 -15.14
C PHE A 65 0.42 4.24 -14.72
N MET A 66 0.05 3.76 -13.53
CA MET A 66 -1.30 3.94 -13.00
C MET A 66 -1.62 5.41 -12.73
N GLU A 67 -0.70 6.16 -12.14
CA GLU A 67 -0.87 7.60 -11.89
C GLU A 67 -1.08 8.38 -13.20
N LEU A 68 -0.32 8.04 -14.25
CA LEU A 68 -0.48 8.64 -15.57
C LEU A 68 -1.89 8.42 -16.12
N SER A 69 -2.47 7.23 -15.93
CA SER A 69 -3.83 6.93 -16.40
C SER A 69 -4.88 7.83 -15.74
N GLY A 70 -4.77 8.09 -14.44
CA GLY A 70 -5.63 9.02 -13.72
C GLY A 70 -5.49 10.46 -14.22
N LEU A 71 -4.26 10.89 -14.50
CA LEU A 71 -4.00 12.22 -15.03
C LEU A 71 -4.56 12.40 -16.46
N ILE A 72 -4.41 11.38 -17.32
CA ILE A 72 -4.95 11.39 -18.69
C ILE A 72 -6.48 11.50 -18.64
N VAL A 73 -7.15 10.67 -17.83
CA VAL A 73 -8.61 10.74 -17.66
C VAL A 73 -9.01 12.11 -17.13
N LYS A 74 -8.34 12.61 -16.09
CA LYS A 74 -8.65 13.94 -15.53
C LYS A 74 -8.51 15.05 -16.58
N LYS A 75 -7.40 15.07 -17.32
CA LYS A 75 -7.12 16.12 -18.31
C LYS A 75 -8.03 16.07 -19.53
N THR A 76 -8.51 14.89 -19.91
CA THR A 76 -9.50 14.75 -20.98
C THR A 76 -10.91 15.07 -20.50
N MET A 77 -11.24 14.78 -19.23
CA MET A 77 -12.53 15.09 -18.63
C MET A 77 -12.70 16.57 -18.26
N GLU A 78 -11.63 17.27 -17.86
CA GLU A 78 -11.66 18.69 -17.45
C GLU A 78 -12.37 19.62 -18.49
N PRO A 79 -12.00 19.62 -19.78
CA PRO A 79 -12.70 20.42 -20.79
C PRO A 79 -14.12 19.91 -21.08
N LEU A 80 -14.37 18.61 -20.96
CA LEU A 80 -15.70 18.04 -21.17
C LEU A 80 -16.65 18.45 -20.05
N LEU A 81 -16.24 18.35 -18.79
CA LEU A 81 -17.03 18.80 -17.64
C LEU A 81 -17.28 20.32 -17.67
N ALA A 82 -16.32 21.11 -18.17
CA ALA A 82 -16.54 22.54 -18.40
C ALA A 82 -17.68 22.81 -19.40
N ASN A 83 -17.87 21.93 -20.39
CA ASN A 83 -18.97 22.01 -21.35
C ASN A 83 -20.30 21.45 -20.81
N TYR A 84 -20.28 20.73 -19.68
CA TYR A 84 -21.47 20.14 -19.04
C TYR A 84 -21.56 20.53 -17.53
N PRO A 85 -21.79 21.81 -17.20
CA PRO A 85 -21.71 22.31 -15.82
C PRO A 85 -22.73 21.70 -14.84
N GLY A 86 -23.76 21.02 -15.34
CA GLY A 86 -24.77 20.31 -14.53
C GLY A 86 -24.44 18.84 -14.23
N LEU A 87 -23.40 18.27 -14.84
CA LEU A 87 -23.00 16.85 -14.67
C LEU A 87 -21.72 16.68 -13.85
N ALA A 88 -21.11 17.77 -13.36
CA ALA A 88 -19.98 17.70 -12.46
C ALA A 88 -20.38 16.93 -11.20
N ALA A 89 -19.95 15.67 -11.10
CA ALA A 89 -20.24 14.79 -9.99
C ALA A 89 -19.77 15.45 -8.69
N LYS A 90 -20.73 15.97 -7.93
CA LYS A 90 -20.55 16.20 -6.51
C LYS A 90 -20.29 14.81 -5.92
N GLU A 91 -19.12 14.63 -5.32
CA GLU A 91 -18.70 13.42 -4.60
C GLU A 91 -18.09 12.28 -5.45
N MET A 92 -16.87 12.50 -5.96
CA MET A 92 -15.83 11.46 -5.92
C MET A 92 -14.87 11.74 -4.76
N THR A 93 -15.40 11.94 -3.56
CA THR A 93 -14.62 11.69 -2.35
C THR A 93 -14.58 10.17 -2.19
N GLN A 94 -13.61 9.54 -2.83
CA GLN A 94 -13.14 8.25 -2.34
C GLN A 94 -12.58 8.53 -0.95
N GLN A 95 -13.42 8.34 0.06
CA GLN A 95 -12.98 7.95 1.37
C GLN A 95 -12.04 6.77 1.14
N PRO A 96 -10.76 6.81 1.57
CA PRO A 96 -10.01 5.58 1.67
C PRO A 96 -10.86 4.70 2.58
N THR A 97 -11.37 3.59 2.05
CA THR A 97 -11.85 2.50 2.88
C THR A 97 -10.64 2.06 3.68
N ALA A 98 -10.44 2.67 4.85
CA ALA A 98 -9.74 2.03 5.93
C ALA A 98 -10.31 0.61 6.03
N PRO A 99 -9.51 -0.42 6.35
CA PRO A 99 -10.06 -1.70 6.72
C PRO A 99 -11.09 -1.43 7.82
N GLN A 100 -12.36 -1.63 7.49
CA GLN A 100 -13.40 -1.66 8.49
C GLN A 100 -12.97 -2.76 9.46
N PRO A 101 -12.89 -2.51 10.78
CA PRO A 101 -12.94 -3.60 11.73
C PRO A 101 -14.15 -4.46 11.34
N PRO A 102 -14.04 -5.80 11.32
CA PRO A 102 -15.16 -6.65 10.96
C PRO A 102 -16.37 -6.21 11.78
N ALA A 103 -17.48 -5.95 11.08
CA ALA A 103 -18.73 -5.54 11.67
C ALA A 103 -18.99 -6.40 12.92
N ALA A 104 -19.09 -5.74 14.07
CA ALA A 104 -19.65 -6.37 15.24
C ALA A 104 -21.03 -6.88 14.83
N VAL A 105 -21.14 -8.21 14.70
CA VAL A 105 -22.42 -8.91 14.67
C VAL A 105 -23.29 -8.33 15.79
N PRO A 106 -24.60 -8.07 15.60
CA PRO A 106 -25.47 -7.68 16.71
C PRO A 106 -25.51 -8.85 17.71
N GLN A 107 -24.62 -8.82 18.70
CA GLN A 107 -24.67 -9.75 19.81
C GLN A 107 -25.82 -9.29 20.69
N ASN A 108 -26.93 -10.04 20.67
CA ASN A 108 -27.85 -10.07 21.79
C ASN A 108 -27.02 -10.20 23.09
N PRO A 109 -27.29 -9.41 24.14
CA PRO A 109 -26.49 -9.48 25.35
C PRO A 109 -26.61 -10.88 25.99
N PRO A 110 -25.50 -11.50 26.42
CA PRO A 110 -25.55 -12.72 27.22
C PRO A 110 -26.15 -12.45 28.61
N PRO A 111 -26.83 -13.43 29.24
CA PRO A 111 -27.34 -13.28 30.59
C PRO A 111 -26.20 -13.15 31.61
N THR A 112 -26.37 -12.20 32.54
CA THR A 112 -25.47 -11.86 33.64
C THR A 112 -25.23 -13.06 34.59
N PRO A 113 -23.97 -13.37 34.96
CA PRO A 113 -23.70 -14.21 36.13
C PRO A 113 -23.74 -13.39 37.45
N PRO A 114 -24.09 -14.00 38.61
CA PRO A 114 -24.20 -13.31 39.90
C PRO A 114 -22.83 -12.93 40.50
N PRO A 115 -22.76 -11.94 41.43
CA PRO A 115 -21.51 -11.45 41.99
C PRO A 115 -20.94 -12.38 43.08
N ILE A 116 -19.65 -12.71 42.96
CA ILE A 116 -18.85 -13.33 44.04
C ILE A 116 -18.35 -12.24 45.00
N GLN A 117 -18.66 -12.40 46.29
CA GLN A 117 -18.25 -11.51 47.38
C GLN A 117 -16.79 -11.78 47.76
N SER A 118 -15.90 -10.80 47.61
CA SER A 118 -14.53 -10.87 48.11
C SER A 118 -14.49 -10.58 49.61
N THR A 119 -14.20 -11.60 50.41
CA THR A 119 -13.88 -11.45 51.84
C THR A 119 -12.48 -10.86 51.99
N ASN A 120 -12.41 -9.64 52.53
CA ASN A 120 -11.18 -9.00 52.94
C ASN A 120 -10.98 -9.29 54.44
N THR A 121 -10.01 -10.14 54.81
CA THR A 121 -9.64 -10.39 56.21
C THR A 121 -8.20 -9.96 56.48
N SER A 122 -8.13 -9.05 57.44
CA SER A 122 -7.00 -8.31 58.01
C SER A 122 -5.93 -9.16 58.72
N SER A 123 -4.73 -8.57 58.83
CA SER A 123 -3.78 -8.55 59.99
C SER A 123 -2.42 -9.29 59.88
N LEU A 124 -1.34 -8.51 60.04
CA LEU A 124 0.08 -8.79 60.37
C LEU A 124 0.26 -9.61 61.70
N PRO A 125 1.47 -9.95 62.25
CA PRO A 125 2.88 -9.82 61.80
C PRO A 125 3.81 -11.04 62.13
N ASN A 126 5.09 -11.03 61.65
CA ASN A 126 6.34 -11.16 62.45
C ASN A 126 7.56 -11.73 61.68
N ASN A 127 8.69 -11.06 61.88
CA ASN A 127 10.10 -11.46 61.65
C ASN A 127 10.47 -12.67 62.58
N PRO A 128 11.60 -13.43 62.47
CA PRO A 128 12.96 -12.86 62.38
C PRO A 128 14.09 -13.67 61.67
N VAL A 129 15.23 -12.97 61.52
CA VAL A 129 16.65 -13.38 61.66
C VAL A 129 17.30 -14.34 60.63
N SER A 130 18.35 -13.87 59.93
CA SER A 130 19.76 -14.25 60.17
C SER A 130 20.72 -13.66 59.11
N GLN A 131 21.87 -13.17 59.58
CA GLN A 131 23.05 -12.76 58.81
C GLN A 131 23.71 -13.97 58.10
N PRO A 132 24.72 -13.78 57.22
CA PRO A 132 26.10 -13.66 57.73
C PRO A 132 27.00 -12.64 57.00
N GLU A 133 28.17 -12.52 57.60
CA GLU A 133 29.35 -11.65 57.42
C GLU A 133 29.98 -11.58 56.01
N THR A 134 30.55 -10.41 55.67
CA THR A 134 32.01 -10.21 55.45
C THR A 134 32.33 -8.73 55.29
#